data_AF-X1H7I2-F1
#
_entry.id   AF-X1H7I2-F1
#
_cell.length_a   1.000
_cell.length_b   1.000
_cell.length_c   1.000
_cell.angle_alpha   90.00
_cell.angle_beta   90.00
_cell.angle_gamma   90.00
#
_symmetry.space_group_name_H-M   'P 1'
#
loop_
_entity.id
_entity.type
_entity.pdbx_description
1 polymer ?
#
loop_
_entity_poly.entity_id
_entity_poly.type
_entity_poly.pdbx_seq_one_letter_code
_entity_poly.pdbx_strand_id
1 'polypeptide(L)'
;MVRVTADHRIYIKILYWGMAGSGKTTIVDTLYRLTKEQKKDIEPTGNLTKIAMASGSTLYFDRGIFQSTKERKVYYHVYTVTGQDFYAST
;
A
#
# COMPACT_ATOMS: atom_id res chain seq x y z
N MET A 1 -2.50 -9.08 8.06
CA MET A 1 -1.48 -10.14 8.25
C MET A 1 -0.21 -9.49 8.77
N VAL A 2 0.45 -10.07 9.77
CA VAL A 2 1.70 -9.56 10.36
C VAL A 2 2.80 -10.59 10.15
N ARG A 3 3.98 -10.14 9.72
CA ARG A 3 5.19 -10.97 9.60
C ARG A 3 6.29 -10.39 10.48
N VAL A 4 6.93 -11.24 11.27
CA VAL A 4 8.14 -10.88 12.02
C VAL A 4 9.33 -11.58 11.39
N THR A 5 10.44 -10.86 11.18
CA THR A 5 11.68 -11.45 10.64
C THR A 5 12.63 -11.88 11.75
N ALA A 6 13.67 -12.65 11.40
CA ALA A 6 14.74 -13.02 12.34
C ALA A 6 15.41 -11.80 12.99
N ASP A 7 15.49 -10.68 12.25
CA ASP A 7 16.03 -9.39 12.76
C ASP A 7 15.03 -8.61 13.63
N HIS A 8 13.93 -9.25 14.05
CA HIS A 8 12.84 -8.63 14.82
C HIS A 8 12.18 -7.42 14.14
N ARG A 9 12.21 -7.33 12.81
CA ARG A 9 11.42 -6.35 12.06
C ARG A 9 9.99 -6.86 11.92
N ILE A 10 9.03 -5.97 12.12
CA ILE A 10 7.60 -6.25 12.10
C ILE A 10 7.01 -5.62 10.84
N TYR A 11 6.42 -6.45 9.99
CA TYR A 11 5.78 -6.03 8.75
C TYR A 11 4.28 -6.27 8.84
N ILE A 12 3.51 -5.20 8.75
CA ILE A 12 2.05 -5.22 8.85
C ILE A 12 1.48 -4.99 7.45
N LYS A 13 0.75 -5.98 6.93
CA LYS A 13 0.05 -5.87 5.65
C LYS A 13 -1.33 -5.27 5.85
N ILE A 14 -1.58 -4.14 5.18
CA ILE A 14 -2.87 -3.44 5.12
C ILE A 14 -3.39 -3.52 3.68
N LEU A 15 -4.61 -4.02 3.50
CA LEU A 15 -5.28 -4.09 2.21
C LEU A 15 -6.46 -3.13 2.21
N TYR A 16 -6.44 -2.15 1.32
CA TYR A 16 -7.60 -1.32 0.98
C TYR A 16 -8.42 -2.03 -0.09
N TRP A 17 -9.62 -2.47 0.29
CA TRP A 17 -10.54 -3.20 -0.57
C TRP A 17 -11.88 -2.45 -0.72
N GLY A 18 -12.58 -2.69 -1.82
CA GLY A 18 -13.84 -2.03 -2.15
C GLY A 18 -14.13 -2.06 -3.64
N MET A 19 -15.34 -1.66 -4.02
CA MET A 19 -15.82 -1.64 -5.41
C MET A 19 -15.01 -0.72 -6.33
N ALA A 20 -15.08 -0.95 -7.65
CA ALA A 20 -14.52 -0.03 -8.65
C ALA A 20 -15.04 1.41 -8.42
N GLY A 21 -14.20 2.41 -8.66
CA GLY A 21 -14.58 3.82 -8.45
C GLY A 21 -14.66 4.30 -7.00
N SER A 22 -14.49 3.43 -5.99
CA SER A 22 -14.61 3.82 -4.57
C SER A 22 -13.43 4.64 -4.01
N GLY A 23 -12.53 5.16 -4.86
CA GLY A 23 -11.42 6.03 -4.44
C GLY A 23 -10.22 5.35 -3.78
N LYS A 24 -10.07 4.01 -3.88
CA LYS A 24 -8.99 3.28 -3.17
C LYS A 24 -7.58 3.72 -3.57
N THR A 25 -7.33 3.85 -4.87
CA THR A 25 -6.06 4.39 -5.40
C THR A 25 -5.82 5.81 -4.90
N THR A 26 -6.85 6.65 -4.91
CA THR A 26 -6.79 8.03 -4.39
C THR A 26 -6.40 8.08 -2.92
N ILE A 27 -6.90 7.16 -2.09
CA ILE A 27 -6.54 7.07 -0.67
C ILE A 27 -5.05 6.74 -0.51
N VAL A 28 -4.53 5.76 -1.25
CA VAL A 28 -3.11 5.38 -1.15
C VAL A 28 -2.19 6.49 -1.66
N ASP A 29 -2.53 7.11 -2.80
CA ASP A 29 -1.81 8.28 -3.34
C ASP A 29 -1.81 9.45 -2.35
N THR A 30 -2.96 9.72 -1.72
CA THR A 30 -3.10 10.79 -0.72
C THR A 30 -2.31 10.48 0.54
N LEU A 31 -2.35 9.24 1.04
CA LEU A 31 -1.57 8.80 2.20
C LEU A 31 -0.06 8.99 1.94
N TYR A 32 0.41 8.58 0.76
CA TYR A 32 1.80 8.77 0.35
C TYR A 32 2.20 10.25 0.33
N ARG A 33 1.38 11.10 -0.31
CA ARG A 33 1.62 12.54 -0.37
C ARG A 33 1.67 13.18 1.03
N LEU A 34 0.66 12.92 1.87
CA LEU A 34 0.56 13.50 3.21
C LEU A 34 1.71 13.10 4.11
N THR A 35 2.16 11.84 4.05
CA THR A 35 3.26 11.34 4.88
C THR A 35 4.63 11.78 4.40
N LYS A 36 4.75 12.19 3.13
CA LYS A 36 5.97 12.80 2.59
C LYS A 36 6.06 14.29 2.90
N GLU A 37 4.94 15.01 2.77
CA GLU A 37 4.88 16.47 2.97
C GLU A 37 4.81 16.86 4.45
N GLN A 38 4.17 16.02 5.27
CA GLN A 38 3.95 16.30 6.69
C GLN A 38 4.77 15.33 7.53
N LYS A 39 5.43 15.84 8.58
CA LYS A 39 6.10 15.00 9.59
C LYS A 39 5.06 14.26 10.43
N LYS A 40 4.65 13.07 9.97
CA LYS A 40 3.72 12.17 10.67
C LYS A 40 4.46 11.06 11.40
N ASP A 41 3.70 10.24 12.11
CA ASP A 41 4.21 9.06 12.82
C ASP A 41 4.67 7.92 11.90
N ILE A 42 4.50 8.10 10.59
CA ILE A 42 4.94 7.20 9.54
C ILE A 42 5.55 8.00 8.39
N GLU A 43 6.58 7.45 7.76
CA GLU A 43 7.23 8.04 6.59
C GLU A 43 7.38 6.98 5.49
N PRO A 44 7.27 7.35 4.20
CA PRO A 44 7.50 6.43 3.10
C PRO A 44 8.99 6.02 3.04
N THR A 45 9.26 4.72 2.92
CA THR A 45 10.65 4.22 2.81
C THR A 45 11.20 4.28 1.38
N GLY A 46 10.41 4.74 0.42
CA GLY A 46 10.74 4.78 -1.00
C GLY A 46 9.56 5.27 -1.83
N ASN A 47 9.70 5.21 -3.16
CA ASN A 47 8.63 5.65 -4.06
C ASN A 47 7.45 4.68 -4.10
N LEU A 48 6.25 5.24 -4.24
CA LEU A 48 5.04 4.46 -4.50
C LEU A 48 5.21 3.71 -5.82
N THR A 49 5.16 2.38 -5.76
CA THR A 49 5.26 1.52 -6.95
C THR A 49 3.87 1.17 -7.41
N LYS A 50 3.53 1.54 -8.66
CA LYS A 50 2.28 1.14 -9.33
C LYS A 50 2.59 -0.01 -10.28
N ILE A 51 2.14 -1.22 -9.95
CA ILE A 51 2.36 -2.41 -10.79
C ILE A 51 1.12 -2.63 -11.64
N ALA A 52 1.23 -2.55 -12.98
CA ALA A 52 0.14 -2.91 -13.89
C ALA A 52 0.29 -4.36 -14.37
N MET A 53 -0.82 -5.03 -14.70
CA MET A 53 -0.75 -6.31 -15.42
C MET A 53 -0.46 -6.08 -16.91
N ALA A 54 0.27 -7.01 -17.52
CA ALA A 54 0.58 -6.98 -18.96
C ALA A 54 -0.66 -7.01 -19.85
N SER A 55 -1.81 -7.50 -19.35
CA SER A 55 -3.08 -7.58 -20.06
C SER A 55 -3.84 -6.25 -20.19
N GLY A 56 -3.28 -5.13 -19.69
CA GLY A 56 -3.95 -3.82 -19.71
C GLY A 56 -5.12 -3.68 -18.73
N SER A 57 -5.57 -4.79 -18.13
CA SER A 57 -6.47 -4.79 -16.97
C SER A 57 -5.70 -4.23 -15.79
N THR A 58 -6.12 -3.06 -15.35
CA THR A 58 -5.41 -2.32 -14.32
C THR A 58 -5.57 -3.07 -13.01
N LEU A 59 -4.52 -3.73 -12.53
CA LEU A 59 -4.42 -4.29 -11.18
C LEU A 59 -3.29 -3.57 -10.45
N TYR A 60 -3.47 -2.28 -10.13
CA TYR A 60 -2.47 -1.53 -9.39
C TYR A 60 -2.38 -2.04 -7.97
N PHE A 61 -1.33 -2.79 -7.68
CA PHE A 61 -0.82 -2.90 -6.32
C PHE A 61 0.01 -1.65 -6.04
N ASP A 62 -0.62 -0.60 -5.51
CA ASP A 62 0.13 0.53 -4.96
C ASP A 62 0.89 0.03 -3.73
N ARG A 63 2.15 -0.37 -3.90
CA ARG A 63 2.97 -0.91 -2.81
C ARG A 63 3.63 0.25 -2.07
N GLY A 64 2.87 0.88 -1.18
CA GLY A 64 3.42 1.86 -0.24
C GLY A 64 4.05 1.13 0.95
N ILE A 65 5.37 1.24 1.10
CA ILE A 65 6.05 0.81 2.33
C ILE A 65 6.26 2.06 3.18
N PHE A 66 5.66 2.06 4.36
CA PHE A 66 5.81 3.12 5.34
C PHE A 66 6.52 2.57 6.57
N GLN A 67 7.47 3.30 7.13
CA GLN A 67 8.13 2.97 8.38
C GLN A 67 7.58 3.86 9.49
N SER A 68 7.36 3.28 10.67
CA SER A 68 7.01 4.09 11.83
C SER A 68 8.21 4.94 12.26
N THR A 69 7.96 6.21 12.56
CA THR A 69 8.96 7.11 13.12
C THR A 69 9.11 6.92 14.64
N LYS A 70 8.11 6.30 15.30
CA LYS A 70 8.11 5.98 16.74
C LYS A 70 8.78 4.64 17.05
N GLU A 71 8.62 3.63 16.19
CA GLU A 71 9.30 2.33 16.29
C GLU A 71 9.90 1.94 14.94
N ARG A 72 11.21 2.14 14.78
CA ARG A 72 11.91 1.96 13.50
C ARG A 72 11.91 0.51 13.01
N LYS A 73 11.59 -0.47 13.83
CA LYS A 73 11.44 -1.88 13.40
C LYS A 73 10.06 -2.19 12.81
N VAL A 74 9.09 -1.28 12.90
CA VAL A 74 7.73 -1.47 12.39
C VAL A 74 7.55 -0.85 11.00
N TYR A 75 7.05 -1.66 10.09
CA TYR A 75 6.78 -1.31 8.70
C TYR A 75 5.34 -1.66 8.33
N TYR A 76 4.71 -0.79 7.56
CA TYR A 76 3.37 -0.97 6.99
C TYR A 76 3.49 -1.16 5.49
N HIS A 77 3.02 -2.30 4.99
CA HIS A 77 2.86 -2.54 3.57
C HIS A 77 1.40 -2.32 3.22
N VAL A 78 1.12 -1.20 2.58
CA VAL A 78 -0.21 -0.84 2.10
C VAL A 78 -0.35 -1.36 0.68
N TYR A 79 -1.49 -1.98 0.40
CA TYR A 79 -1.88 -2.48 -0.91
C TYR A 79 -3.31 -2.04 -1.20
N THR A 80 -3.61 -1.80 -2.47
CA THR A 80 -4.97 -1.68 -2.98
C THR A 80 -5.11 -2.57 -4.21
N VAL A 81 -6.35 -2.80 -4.63
CA VAL A 81 -6.67 -3.45 -5.91
C VAL A 81 -7.53 -2.47 -6.70
N THR A 82 -7.19 -2.22 -7.95
CA THR A 82 -8.05 -1.43 -8.84
C THR A 82 -9.21 -2.28 -9.34
N GLY A 83 -10.41 -1.69 -9.29
CA GLY A 83 -11.61 -2.35 -9.75
C GLY A 83 -11.76 -2.14 -11.24
N GLN A 84 -11.40 -3.16 -12.01
CA GLN A 84 -12.09 -3.48 -13.25
C GLN A 84 -12.56 -4.92 -13.05
N ASP A 85 -13.85 -5.19 -13.29
CA ASP A 85 -14.63 -6.37 -12.87
C ASP A 85 -14.13 -7.75 -13.35
N PHE A 86 -12.87 -7.86 -13.77
CA PHE A 86 -12.29 -9.02 -14.42
C PHE A 86 -11.90 -10.18 -13.49
N TYR A 87 -12.02 -10.05 -12.17
CA TYR A 87 -11.40 -10.99 -11.22
C TYR A 87 -12.36 -11.86 -10.39
N ALA A 88 -13.69 -11.73 -10.55
CA ALA A 88 -14.63 -12.54 -9.78
C ALA A 88 -14.97 -13.91 -10.44
N SER A 89 -14.42 -14.21 -11.63
CA SER A 89 -14.80 -15.39 -12.42
C SER A 89 -13.62 -16.20 -12.95
N THR A 90 -12.55 -16.40 -12.17
CA THR A 90 -11.49 -17.36 -12.53
C THR A 90 -10.99 -18.09 -11.29
#